data_AF-A0A7S2B485-F1
#
_entry.id   AF-A0A7S2B485-F1
#
_cell.length_a   1.000
_cell.length_b   1.000
_cell.length_c   1.000
_cell.angle_alpha   90.00
_cell.angle_beta   90.00
_cell.angle_gamma   90.00
#
_symmetry.space_group_name_H-M   'P 1'
#
loop_
_entity.id
_entity.type
_entity.pdbx_description
1 polymer ?
#
loop_
_entity_poly.entity_id
_entity_poly.type
_entity_poly.pdbx_seq_one_letter_code
_entity_poly.pdbx_strand_id
1 'polypeptide(L)'
;GQRTIGVLTKLDLMDEGTDASRIFTGEDGSVLNLQLGYIGVVNRSQKDIATSKSITDAREKEAQFFRGHDAYRPLAERLGTTNLMKKCSQQLLHEIRRELP
;
A
#
# COMPACT_ATOMS: atom_id res chain seq x y z
N GLY A 1 -7.70 -14.98 -5.19
CA GLY A 1 -8.44 -14.31 -6.28
C GLY A 1 -7.46 -13.85 -7.35
N GLN A 2 -7.75 -14.12 -8.63
CA GLN A 2 -6.85 -13.77 -9.75
C GLN A 2 -6.86 -12.27 -10.10
N ARG A 3 -7.90 -11.54 -9.66
CA ARG A 3 -8.14 -10.11 -9.99
C ARG A 3 -8.19 -9.21 -8.75
N THR A 4 -7.71 -9.69 -7.60
CA THR A 4 -7.87 -8.99 -6.32
C THR A 4 -6.52 -8.48 -5.83
N ILE A 5 -6.41 -7.16 -5.64
CA ILE A 5 -5.30 -6.51 -4.96
C ILE A 5 -5.73 -6.24 -3.53
N GLY A 6 -4.98 -6.71 -2.55
CA GLY A 6 -5.23 -6.39 -1.15
C GLY A 6 -4.63 -5.04 -0.81
N VAL A 7 -5.39 -4.16 -0.18
CA VAL A 7 -4.90 -2.84 0.24
C VAL A 7 -5.01 -2.73 1.76
N LEU A 8 -3.86 -2.55 2.42
CA LEU A 8 -3.79 -2.32 3.85
C LEU A 8 -3.64 -0.83 4.09
N THR A 9 -4.42 -0.29 5.03
CA THR A 9 -4.40 1.14 5.37
C THR A 9 -4.07 1.32 6.85
N LYS A 10 -3.75 2.56 7.24
CA LYS A 10 -3.52 2.96 8.65
C LYS A 10 -2.37 2.21 9.32
N LEU A 11 -1.31 1.90 8.56
CA LEU A 11 -0.10 1.26 9.07
C LEU A 11 0.64 2.13 10.11
N ASP A 12 0.37 3.43 10.10
CA ASP A 12 0.88 4.42 11.05
C ASP A 12 0.18 4.36 12.42
N LEU A 13 -0.91 3.61 12.56
CA LEU A 13 -1.65 3.43 13.82
C LEU A 13 -1.40 2.06 14.47
N MET A 14 -0.46 1.28 13.95
CA MET A 14 -0.09 -0.01 14.56
C MET A 14 0.64 0.20 15.88
N ASP A 15 0.42 -0.71 16.82
CA ASP A 15 1.09 -0.66 18.12
C ASP A 15 2.59 -0.90 17.96
N GLU A 16 3.38 -0.21 18.78
CA GLU A 16 4.83 -0.34 18.79
C GLU A 16 5.24 -1.79 19.06
N GLY A 17 6.18 -2.31 18.26
CA GLY A 17 6.59 -3.72 18.30
C GLY A 17 5.74 -4.65 17.43
N THR A 18 4.73 -4.14 16.73
CA THR A 18 3.97 -4.90 15.73
C THR A 18 4.10 -4.26 14.34
N ASP A 19 4.12 -5.09 13.30
CA ASP A 19 4.14 -4.64 11.91
C ASP A 19 3.45 -5.64 10.97
N ALA A 20 3.06 -5.17 9.80
CA ALA A 20 2.39 -5.94 8.76
C ALA A 20 3.35 -6.39 7.64
N SER A 21 4.67 -6.35 7.84
CA SER A 21 5.65 -6.64 6.78
C SER A 21 5.47 -8.03 6.20
N ARG A 22 5.16 -9.01 7.05
CA ARG A 22 4.90 -10.42 6.70
C ARG A 22 3.72 -10.59 5.74
N ILE A 23 2.72 -9.70 5.79
CA ILE A 23 1.58 -9.71 4.85
C ILE A 23 2.06 -9.31 3.45
N PHE A 24 2.99 -8.35 3.35
CA PHE A 24 3.52 -7.89 2.08
C PHE A 24 4.54 -8.86 1.46
N THR A 25 5.27 -9.62 2.29
CA THR A 25 6.20 -10.67 1.82
C THR A 25 5.49 -11.99 1.51
N GLY A 26 4.25 -12.18 1.98
CA GLY A 26 3.49 -13.42 1.82
C GLY A 26 3.87 -14.51 2.84
N GLU A 27 4.56 -14.14 3.92
CA GLU A 27 5.02 -15.02 5.00
C GLU A 27 4.01 -15.11 6.16
N ASP A 28 2.92 -14.37 6.08
CA ASP A 28 1.81 -14.44 7.01
C ASP A 28 0.76 -15.45 6.52
N GLY A 29 0.71 -16.61 7.19
CA GLY A 29 -0.25 -17.67 6.90
C GLY A 29 -1.66 -17.41 7.43
N SER A 30 -1.87 -16.34 8.20
CA SER A 30 -3.19 -15.98 8.74
C SER A 30 -4.04 -15.18 7.74
N VAL A 31 -3.42 -14.63 6.70
CA VAL A 31 -4.07 -13.83 5.66
C VAL A 31 -4.26 -14.60 4.36
N LEU A 32 -5.25 -14.20 3.57
CA LEU A 32 -5.53 -14.82 2.27
C LEU A 32 -4.37 -14.57 1.30
N ASN A 33 -3.82 -15.62 0.69
CA ASN A 33 -2.82 -15.43 -0.35
C ASN A 33 -3.46 -14.91 -1.65
N LEU A 34 -3.26 -13.62 -1.95
CA LEU A 34 -3.75 -12.96 -3.16
C LEU A 34 -2.70 -13.05 -4.28
N GLN A 35 -3.11 -13.44 -5.49
CA GLN A 35 -2.18 -13.57 -6.61
C GLN A 35 -1.56 -12.23 -7.02
N LEU A 36 -2.32 -11.13 -6.89
CA LEU A 36 -1.79 -9.78 -7.11
C LEU A 36 -1.15 -9.20 -5.84
N GLY A 37 -1.08 -9.96 -4.75
CA GLY A 37 -0.47 -9.55 -3.49
C GLY A 37 -1.15 -8.38 -2.78
N TYR A 38 -0.40 -7.78 -1.87
CA TYR A 38 -0.85 -6.70 -0.99
C TYR A 38 -0.03 -5.41 -1.21
N ILE A 39 -0.67 -4.26 -1.00
CA ILE A 39 -0.02 -2.95 -0.94
C ILE A 39 -0.48 -2.21 0.32
N GLY A 40 0.48 -1.70 1.08
CA GLY A 40 0.26 -0.81 2.21
C GLY A 40 0.18 0.65 1.78
N VAL A 41 -0.77 1.40 2.34
CA VAL A 41 -0.91 2.86 2.13
C VAL A 41 -1.14 3.59 3.45
N VAL A 42 -0.66 4.83 3.52
CA VAL A 42 -0.89 5.73 4.66
C VAL A 42 -1.64 6.96 4.17
N ASN A 43 -2.84 7.15 4.69
CA ASN A 43 -3.74 8.22 4.26
C ASN A 43 -3.67 9.42 5.21
N ARG A 44 -4.34 10.51 4.83
CA ARG A 44 -4.52 11.67 5.72
C ARG A 44 -5.31 11.26 6.96
N SER A 45 -4.79 11.63 8.13
CA SER A 45 -5.52 11.51 9.39
C SER A 45 -6.67 12.54 9.48
N GLN A 46 -7.56 12.37 10.46
CA GLN A 46 -8.63 13.34 10.69
C GLN A 46 -8.09 14.75 10.98
N LYS A 47 -6.96 14.84 11.69
CA LYS A 47 -6.25 16.11 11.93
C LYS A 47 -5.71 16.71 10.63
N ASP A 48 -5.06 15.89 9.80
CA ASP A 48 -4.53 16.33 8.50
C ASP A 48 -5.66 16.87 7.59
N ILE A 49 -6.85 16.26 7.65
CA ILE A 49 -8.04 16.73 6.92
C ILE A 49 -8.52 18.08 7.48
N ALA A 50 -8.63 18.19 8.80
CA ALA A 50 -9.08 19.42 9.46
C ALA A 50 -8.13 20.61 9.20
N THR A 51 -6.83 20.35 9.05
CA THR A 51 -5.83 21.37 8.70
C THR A 51 -5.64 21.53 7.20
N SER A 52 -6.52 20.96 6.36
CA SER A 52 -6.47 21.04 4.89
C SER A 52 -5.11 20.65 4.31
N LYS A 53 -4.45 19.63 4.87
CA LYS A 53 -3.16 19.15 4.37
C LYS A 53 -3.27 18.74 2.91
N SER A 54 -2.34 19.24 2.09
CA SER A 54 -2.34 18.99 0.66
C SER A 54 -2.09 17.50 0.36
N ILE A 55 -2.56 17.05 -0.80
CA ILE A 55 -2.33 15.66 -1.25
C ILE A 55 -0.84 15.41 -1.48
N THR A 56 -0.10 16.41 -1.97
CA THR A 56 1.34 16.31 -2.19
C THR A 56 2.08 16.09 -0.87
N ASP A 57 1.78 16.88 0.17
CA ASP A 57 2.40 16.73 1.48
C ASP A 57 1.99 15.41 2.16
N ALA A 58 0.77 14.92 1.90
CA ALA A 58 0.33 13.63 2.40
C ALA A 58 1.12 12.47 1.75
N ARG A 59 1.35 12.53 0.43
CA ARG A 59 2.19 11.55 -0.30
C ARG A 59 3.64 11.59 0.15
N GLU A 60 4.17 12.78 0.44
CA GLU A 60 5.53 12.91 0.96
C GLU A 60 5.64 12.33 2.38
N LYS A 61 4.68 12.63 3.26
CA LYS A 61 4.59 12.01 4.59
C LYS A 61 4.51 10.48 4.50
N GLU A 62 3.72 9.94 3.58
CA GLU A 62 3.63 8.49 3.33
C GLU A 62 5.00 7.92 2.90
N ALA A 63 5.69 8.57 1.97
CA ALA A 63 7.01 8.13 1.51
C ALA A 63 8.05 8.18 2.64
N GLN A 64 8.03 9.22 3.47
CA GLN A 64 8.89 9.34 4.64
C GLN A 64 8.60 8.25 5.67
N PHE A 65 7.32 7.95 5.94
CA PHE A 65 6.93 6.87 6.85
C PHE A 65 7.51 5.52 6.40
N PHE A 66 7.31 5.14 5.14
CA PHE A 66 7.81 3.84 4.65
C PHE A 66 9.34 3.76 4.60
N ARG A 67 10.04 4.86 4.35
CA ARG A 67 11.52 4.90 4.36
C ARG A 67 12.10 4.92 5.76
N GLY A 68 11.40 5.50 6.72
CA GLY A 68 11.84 5.67 8.10
C GLY A 68 11.53 4.49 9.02
N HIS A 69 10.54 3.65 8.68
CA HIS A 69 10.12 2.53 9.50
C HIS A 69 10.95 1.27 9.21
N ASP A 70 11.63 0.71 10.21
CA ASP A 70 12.60 -0.39 10.03
C ASP A 70 12.03 -1.61 9.29
N ALA A 71 10.83 -2.06 9.67
CA ALA A 71 10.16 -3.20 9.04
C ALA A 71 9.72 -2.94 7.58
N TYR A 72 9.38 -1.69 7.22
CA TYR A 72 8.85 -1.37 5.89
C TYR A 72 9.90 -0.79 4.95
N ARG A 73 11.04 -0.31 5.47
CA ARG A 73 12.12 0.30 4.69
C ARG A 73 12.61 -0.58 3.52
N PRO A 74 12.81 -1.90 3.68
CA PRO A 74 13.19 -2.78 2.57
C PRO A 74 12.10 -2.89 1.50
N LEU A 75 10.85 -2.63 1.86
CA LEU A 75 9.67 -2.74 1.01
C LEU A 75 9.19 -1.38 0.47
N ALA A 76 9.84 -0.28 0.85
CA ALA A 76 9.38 1.09 0.58
C ALA A 76 9.16 1.37 -0.92
N GLU A 77 9.92 0.73 -1.80
CA GLU A 77 9.75 0.86 -3.26
C GLU A 77 8.51 0.17 -3.81
N ARG A 78 7.90 -0.76 -3.05
CA ARG A 78 6.72 -1.54 -3.45
C ARG A 78 5.43 -1.08 -2.75
N LEU A 79 5.57 -0.27 -1.70
CA LEU A 79 4.47 0.23 -0.88
C LEU A 79 4.08 1.67 -1.26
N GLY A 80 2.96 2.13 -0.71
CA GLY A 80 2.46 3.49 -0.87
C GLY A 80 1.53 3.70 -2.06
N THR A 81 0.86 4.84 -2.02
CA THR A 81 -0.21 5.23 -2.95
C THR A 81 0.28 5.30 -4.40
N THR A 82 1.52 5.74 -4.63
CA THR A 82 2.12 5.79 -5.97
C THR A 82 2.24 4.41 -6.60
N ASN A 83 2.65 3.40 -5.82
CA ASN A 83 2.77 2.03 -6.30
C ASN A 83 1.41 1.36 -6.46
N LEU A 84 0.45 1.67 -5.57
CA LEU A 84 -0.93 1.24 -5.74
C LEU A 84 -1.52 1.72 -7.07
N MET A 85 -1.37 3.02 -7.39
CA MET A 85 -1.85 3.58 -8.65
C MET A 85 -1.22 2.86 -9.85
N LYS A 86 0.10 2.69 -9.87
CA LYS A 86 0.81 1.98 -10.94
C LYS A 86 0.27 0.57 -11.13
N LYS A 87 0.06 -0.17 -10.04
CA LYS A 87 -0.42 -1.55 -10.09
C LYS A 87 -1.86 -1.64 -10.58
N CYS A 88 -2.74 -0.76 -10.12
CA CYS A 88 -4.11 -0.67 -10.61
C CYS A 88 -4.14 -0.33 -12.11
N SER A 89 -3.33 0.63 -12.56
CA SER A 89 -3.24 0.99 -13.99
C SER A 89 -2.71 -0.17 -14.84
N GLN A 90 -1.66 -0.86 -14.39
CA GLN A 90 -1.13 -2.03 -15.09
C GLN A 90 -2.15 -3.16 -15.15
N GLN A 91 -2.87 -3.44 -14.06
CA GLN A 91 -3.91 -4.45 -14.03
C GLN A 91 -5.04 -4.09 -15.01
N LEU A 92 -5.51 -2.85 -14.98
CA LEU A 92 -6.56 -2.38 -15.89
C LEU A 92 -6.14 -2.54 -17.36
N LEU A 93 -4.92 -2.11 -17.72
CA LEU A 93 -4.38 -2.26 -19.07
C LEU A 93 -4.24 -3.74 -19.48
N HIS A 94 -3.81 -4.60 -18.56
CA HIS A 94 -3.71 -6.04 -18.80
C HIS A 94 -5.08 -6.64 -19.10
N GLU A 95 -6.10 -6.32 -18.29
CA GLU A 95 -7.46 -6.82 -18.50
C GLU A 95 -8.03 -6.29 -19.83
N ILE A 96 -7.86 -5.00 -20.16
CA ILE A 96 -8.32 -4.43 -21.43
C ILE A 96 -7.70 -5.15 -22.63
N ARG A 97 -6.38 -5.40 -22.61
CA ARG A 97 -5.68 -6.11 -23.68
C ARG A 97 -6.11 -7.57 -23.82
N ARG A 98 -6.55 -8.20 -22.73
CA ARG A 98 -7.02 -9.58 -22.77
C ARG A 98 -8.41 -9.70 -23.39
N GLU A 99 -9.26 -8.70 -23.21
CA GLU A 99 -10.63 -8.67 -23.74
C GLU A 99 -10.70 -8.12 -25.18
N LEU A 100 -9.67 -7.41 -25.65
CA LEU A 100 -9.58 -6.95 -27.02
C LEU A 100 -8.89 -8.00 -27.91
N PRO A 101 -9.50 -8.40 -29.04
CA PRO A 101 -8.95 -9.39 -29.97
C PRO A 101 -7.73 -8.90 -30.76
#